data_AF-A0A972EZX0-F1
#
_entry.id   AF-A0A972EZX0-F1
#
_cell.length_a   1.000
_cell.length_b   1.000
_cell.length_c   1.000
_cell.angle_alpha   90.00
_cell.angle_beta   90.00
_cell.angle_gamma   90.00
#
_symmetry.space_group_name_H-M   'P 1'
#
loop_
_entity.id
_entity.type
_entity.pdbx_description
1 polymer ?
#
loop_
_entity_poly.entity_id
_entity_poly.type
_entity_poly.pdbx_seq_one_letter_code
_entity_poly.pdbx_strand_id
1 'polypeptide(L)'
;MYCRNCGKEVADQAVLCVSCGVPPKNGNNFCQNCGEVSVPGADICAKCGVRLARGAGEGRDWLTTLLLCLFVGGLGIHRFYTGHTVVGIIQLLTLGGCGIWTIIDLILIITGSFKDSEGNPLVRKL
;
A
#
# COMPACT_ATOMS: atom_id res chain seq x y z
N MET A 1 2.30 19.26 18.19
CA MET A 1 2.05 17.93 17.56
C MET A 1 3.30 17.03 17.61
N TYR A 2 3.20 15.74 17.32
CA TYR A 2 4.35 14.81 17.26
C TYR A 2 4.64 14.33 15.84
N CYS A 3 5.91 14.14 15.50
CA CYS A 3 6.33 13.62 14.20
C CYS A 3 5.94 12.15 14.06
N ARG A 4 5.20 11.81 13.02
CA ARG A 4 4.76 10.44 12.77
C ARG A 4 5.87 9.51 12.29
N ASN A 5 7.03 10.06 11.93
CA ASN A 5 8.21 9.32 11.49
C ASN A 5 9.25 9.08 12.61
N CYS A 6 9.42 10.00 13.57
CA CYS A 6 10.44 9.84 14.62
C CYS A 6 9.93 9.99 16.07
N GLY A 7 8.65 10.31 16.27
CA GLY A 7 8.04 10.40 17.60
C GLY A 7 8.42 11.63 18.41
N LYS A 8 9.22 12.56 17.87
CA LYS A 8 9.60 13.80 18.56
C LYS A 8 8.56 14.91 18.41
N GLU A 9 8.50 15.77 19.42
CA GLU A 9 7.64 16.96 19.45
C GLU A 9 8.02 17.94 18.34
N VAL A 10 7.00 18.49 17.68
CA VAL A 10 7.13 19.44 16.58
C VAL A 10 6.07 20.53 16.75
N ALA A 11 6.44 21.77 16.41
CA ALA A 11 5.50 22.90 16.40
C ALA A 11 4.36 22.65 15.41
N ASP A 12 3.15 23.12 15.72
CA ASP A 12 1.92 22.79 14.96
C ASP A 12 1.90 23.30 13.51
N GLN A 13 2.77 24.27 13.19
CA GLN A 13 2.95 24.85 11.85
C GLN A 13 4.26 24.41 11.16
N ALA A 14 4.96 23.40 11.71
CA ALA A 14 6.23 22.95 11.15
C ALA A 14 6.04 22.20 9.81
N VAL A 15 6.67 22.70 8.75
CA VAL A 15 6.69 22.06 7.42
C VAL A 15 7.60 20.82 7.43
N LEU A 16 8.72 20.89 8.16
CA LEU A 16 9.68 19.80 8.34
C LEU A 16 9.91 19.51 9.82
N CYS A 17 10.11 18.23 10.15
CA CYS A 17 10.62 17.86 11.47
C CYS A 17 12.12 18.14 11.57
N VAL A 18 12.52 18.93 12.56
CA VAL A 18 13.94 19.29 12.82
C VAL A 18 14.81 18.09 13.23
N SER A 19 14.19 16.98 13.64
CA SER A 19 14.93 15.81 14.13
C SER A 19 15.15 14.73 13.07
N CYS A 20 14.24 14.58 12.11
CA CYS A 20 14.35 13.53 11.08
C CYS A 20 14.33 14.07 9.65
N GLY A 21 14.11 15.36 9.44
CA GLY A 21 14.09 15.98 8.10
C GLY A 21 12.85 15.66 7.26
N VAL A 22 11.94 14.82 7.76
CA VAL A 22 10.71 14.42 7.05
C VAL A 22 9.53 15.29 7.52
N PRO A 23 8.57 15.61 6.63
CA PRO A 23 7.33 16.28 7.03
C PRO A 23 6.62 15.52 8.16
N PRO A 24 6.14 16.20 9.22
CA PRO A 24 5.69 15.56 10.46
C PRO A 24 4.48 14.65 10.28
N LYS A 25 3.71 14.81 9.21
CA LYS A 25 2.55 13.97 8.86
C LYS A 25 2.89 12.77 7.97
N ASN A 26 4.10 12.71 7.42
CA ASN A 26 4.52 11.66 6.50
C ASN A 26 5.11 10.49 7.30
N GLY A 27 4.25 9.51 7.60
CA GLY A 27 4.57 8.33 8.39
C GLY A 27 3.36 7.75 9.11
N ASN A 28 3.44 6.48 9.51
CA ASN A 28 2.40 5.74 10.23
C ASN A 28 2.96 4.95 11.44
N ASN A 29 4.18 5.27 11.87
CA ASN A 29 4.90 4.55 12.93
C ASN A 29 4.79 5.22 14.30
N PHE A 30 4.48 6.53 14.37
CA PHE A 30 4.13 7.20 15.62
C PHE A 30 2.81 7.94 15.55
N CYS A 31 2.18 8.09 16.73
CA CYS A 31 0.96 8.87 16.89
C CYS A 31 1.23 10.37 16.80
N GLN A 32 0.47 11.08 15.96
CA GLN A 32 0.57 12.53 15.77
C GLN A 32 0.22 13.36 17.02
N ASN A 33 -0.50 12.77 17.97
CA ASN A 33 -0.98 13.47 19.17
C ASN A 33 -0.17 13.12 20.43
N CYS A 34 0.30 11.88 20.60
CA CYS A 34 0.98 11.46 21.83
C CYS A 34 2.39 10.89 21.65
N GLY A 35 2.89 10.78 20.42
CA GLY A 35 4.25 10.29 20.14
C GLY A 35 4.48 8.79 20.39
N GLU A 36 3.47 8.03 20.81
CA GLU A 36 3.58 6.58 21.02
C GLU A 36 3.72 5.83 19.70
N VAL A 37 4.43 4.69 19.72
CA VAL A 37 4.53 3.80 18.55
C VAL A 37 3.14 3.32 18.16
N SER A 38 2.77 3.52 16.90
CA SER A 38 1.51 2.99 16.36
C SER A 38 1.73 1.58 15.85
N VAL A 39 0.81 0.68 16.21
CA VAL A 39 0.82 -0.68 15.67
C VAL A 39 0.49 -0.65 14.17
N PRO A 40 1.18 -1.45 13.35
CA PRO A 40 0.85 -1.58 11.93
C PRO A 40 -0.55 -2.18 11.86
N GLY A 41 -1.51 -1.50 11.24
CA GLY A 41 -2.90 -1.95 11.32
C GLY A 41 -3.86 -1.03 12.05
N ALA A 42 -3.38 -0.11 12.90
CA ALA A 42 -4.28 0.64 13.77
C ALA A 42 -4.88 1.90 13.13
N ASP A 43 -6.21 2.00 13.20
CA ASP A 43 -6.96 3.22 12.88
C ASP A 43 -7.10 4.14 14.10
N ILE A 44 -6.88 3.61 15.31
CA ILE A 44 -6.99 4.32 16.59
C ILE A 44 -5.72 4.08 17.39
N CYS A 45 -5.15 5.15 17.95
CA CYS A 45 -4.01 5.03 18.85
C CYS A 45 -4.44 4.38 20.18
N ALA A 46 -3.80 3.26 20.55
CA ALA A 46 -4.11 2.52 21.78
C ALA A 46 -3.88 3.32 23.07
N LYS A 47 -3.05 4.38 23.03
CA LYS A 47 -2.71 5.18 24.21
C LYS A 47 -3.60 6.41 24.40
N CYS A 48 -3.85 7.17 23.34
CA CYS A 48 -4.55 8.45 23.45
C CYS A 48 -5.89 8.52 22.71
N GLY A 49 -6.33 7.43 22.06
CA GLY A 49 -7.66 7.34 21.44
C GLY A 49 -7.86 8.19 20.19
N VAL A 50 -6.86 8.94 19.73
CA VAL A 50 -6.99 9.72 18.49
C VAL A 50 -7.02 8.81 17.27
N ARG A 51 -7.76 9.25 16.24
CA ARG A 51 -7.74 8.58 14.94
C ARG A 51 -6.41 8.83 14.27
N LEU A 52 -5.72 7.75 13.94
CA LEU A 52 -4.49 7.81 13.16
C LEU A 52 -4.91 8.03 11.71
N ALA A 53 -4.60 9.21 11.15
CA ALA A 53 -4.78 9.45 9.73
C ALA A 53 -3.80 8.55 8.99
N ARG A 54 -4.16 7.31 8.66
CA ARG A 54 -3.31 6.48 7.80
C ARG A 54 -3.02 7.29 6.55
N GLY A 55 -1.74 7.64 6.36
CA GLY A 55 -1.28 7.91 5.02
C GLY A 55 -1.69 6.69 4.23
N ALA A 56 -2.50 6.90 3.18
CA ALA A 56 -2.81 5.87 2.22
C ALA A 56 -1.49 5.14 1.98
N GLY A 57 -1.46 3.86 2.37
CA GLY A 57 -0.21 3.12 2.46
C GLY A 57 0.56 3.28 1.16
N GLU A 58 1.85 3.03 1.21
CA GLU A 58 2.66 2.76 0.02
C GLU A 58 2.17 1.47 -0.67
N GLY A 59 0.88 1.38 -0.97
CA GLY A 59 0.32 0.35 -1.80
C GLY A 59 0.68 0.65 -3.24
N ARG A 60 0.87 -0.41 -4.00
CA ARG A 60 1.17 -0.34 -5.42
C ARG A 60 0.06 0.42 -6.12
N ASP A 61 0.43 1.38 -6.98
CA ASP A 61 -0.55 2.21 -7.68
C ASP A 61 -1.44 1.32 -8.56
N TRP A 62 -2.76 1.43 -8.38
CA TRP A 62 -3.76 0.66 -9.13
C TRP A 62 -3.60 0.78 -10.64
N LEU A 63 -3.26 1.98 -11.11
CA LEU A 63 -3.01 2.27 -12.54
C LEU A 63 -1.82 1.48 -13.09
N THR A 64 -0.73 1.39 -12.32
CA THR A 64 0.47 0.67 -12.73
C THR A 64 0.15 -0.81 -12.93
N THR A 65 -0.56 -1.41 -11.98
CA THR A 65 -1.02 -2.81 -12.04
C THR A 65 -1.93 -3.07 -13.24
N LEU A 66 -2.86 -2.15 -13.55
CA LEU A 66 -3.75 -2.25 -14.71
C LEU A 66 -2.97 -2.17 -16.04
N LEU A 67 -2.03 -1.22 -16.15
CA LEU A 67 -1.25 -1.00 -17.37
C LEU A 67 -0.31 -2.19 -17.65
N LEU A 68 0.30 -2.76 -16.61
CA LEU A 68 1.06 -4.01 -16.68
C LEU A 68 0.19 -5.20 -17.10
N CYS A 69 -1.04 -5.29 -16.59
CA CYS A 69 -1.98 -6.36 -16.98
C CYS A 69 -2.42 -6.24 -18.44
N LEU A 70 -2.56 -5.02 -18.98
CA LEU A 70 -3.00 -4.80 -20.37
C LEU A 70 -1.88 -5.05 -21.38
N PHE A 71 -0.65 -4.60 -21.10
CA PHE A 71 0.49 -4.77 -22.01
C PHE A 71 1.20 -6.12 -21.87
N VAL A 72 1.20 -6.71 -20.67
CA VAL A 72 2.00 -7.91 -20.33
C VAL A 72 1.11 -9.03 -19.73
N GLY A 73 -0.21 -8.94 -19.92
CA GLY A 73 -1.18 -9.89 -19.37
C GLY A 73 -0.94 -11.32 -19.82
N GLY A 74 -0.66 -11.55 -21.10
CA GLY A 74 -0.46 -12.90 -21.66
C GLY A 74 0.73 -13.66 -21.07
N LEU A 75 1.71 -12.96 -20.48
CA LEU A 75 2.91 -13.56 -19.87
C LEU A 75 2.79 -13.71 -18.34
N GLY A 76 1.72 -13.21 -17.71
CA GLY A 76 1.49 -13.38 -16.27
C GLY A 76 2.44 -12.60 -15.34
N ILE A 77 3.25 -11.67 -15.88
CA ILE A 77 4.26 -10.90 -15.13
C ILE A 77 3.61 -10.02 -14.05
N HIS A 78 2.39 -9.56 -14.29
CA HIS A 78 1.56 -8.84 -13.31
C HIS A 78 1.45 -9.55 -11.94
N ARG A 79 1.37 -10.89 -11.91
CA ARG A 79 1.27 -11.69 -10.67
C ARG A 79 2.57 -11.81 -9.88
N PHE A 80 3.71 -11.71 -10.57
CA PHE A 80 5.00 -11.57 -9.91
C PHE A 80 5.10 -10.19 -9.23
N TYR A 81 4.49 -9.16 -9.80
CA TYR A 81 4.51 -7.81 -9.27
C TYR A 81 3.64 -7.64 -8.00
N THR A 82 2.49 -8.32 -7.95
CA THR A 82 1.53 -8.27 -6.82
C THR A 82 1.86 -9.25 -5.68
N GLY A 83 3.02 -9.92 -5.75
CA GLY A 83 3.53 -10.81 -4.69
C GLY A 83 2.93 -12.22 -4.68
N HIS A 84 2.20 -12.61 -5.74
CA HIS A 84 1.66 -13.96 -5.94
C HIS A 84 2.55 -14.79 -6.87
N THR A 85 3.83 -14.89 -6.52
CA THR A 85 4.89 -15.55 -7.28
C THR A 85 4.58 -17.00 -7.61
N VAL A 86 4.00 -17.74 -6.66
CA VAL A 86 3.63 -19.17 -6.84
C VAL A 86 2.61 -19.34 -7.96
N VAL A 87 1.60 -18.48 -8.02
CA VAL A 87 0.53 -18.60 -9.02
C VAL A 87 1.00 -18.14 -10.40
N GLY A 88 1.91 -17.15 -10.45
CA GLY A 88 2.62 -16.76 -11.67
C GLY A 88 3.48 -17.90 -12.26
N ILE A 89 4.21 -18.63 -11.41
CA ILE A 89 5.03 -19.78 -11.83
C ILE A 89 4.15 -20.92 -12.36
N ILE A 90 3.03 -21.25 -11.69
CA ILE A 90 2.08 -22.27 -12.16
C ILE A 90 1.51 -21.90 -13.53
N GLN A 91 1.20 -20.62 -13.77
CA GLN A 91 0.73 -20.14 -15.07
C GLN A 91 1.78 -20.32 -16.18
N LEU A 92 3.05 -20.09 -15.89
CA LEU A 92 4.13 -20.31 -16.87
C LEU A 92 4.34 -21.80 -17.17
N LEU A 93 4.28 -22.66 -16.13
CA LEU A 93 4.38 -24.12 -16.26
C LEU A 93 3.21 -24.73 -17.04
N THR A 94 2.03 -24.11 -17.01
CA THR A 94 0.82 -24.54 -17.75
C THR A 94 0.69 -23.89 -19.13
N LEU A 95 1.78 -23.36 -19.72
CA LEU A 95 1.77 -22.72 -21.04
C LEU A 95 0.84 -21.49 -21.12
N GLY A 96 0.80 -20.69 -20.05
CA GLY A 96 0.19 -19.36 -20.07
C GLY A 96 -1.33 -19.35 -20.09
N GLY A 97 -1.99 -20.42 -19.62
CA GLY A 97 -3.42 -20.43 -19.27
C GLY A 97 -4.37 -19.67 -20.21
N CYS A 98 -4.21 -19.81 -21.54
CA CYS A 98 -5.10 -19.35 -22.62
C CYS A 98 -5.85 -18.01 -22.43
N GLY A 99 -5.27 -17.01 -21.75
CA GLY A 99 -5.94 -15.73 -21.49
C GLY A 99 -7.14 -15.77 -20.51
N ILE A 100 -7.51 -16.93 -19.97
CA ILE A 100 -8.60 -17.03 -18.98
C ILE A 100 -8.19 -16.34 -17.68
N TRP A 101 -6.95 -16.57 -17.25
CA TRP A 101 -6.39 -15.91 -16.07
C TRP A 101 -6.30 -14.40 -16.24
N THR A 102 -5.96 -13.91 -17.44
CA THR A 102 -5.87 -12.46 -17.70
C THR A 102 -7.23 -11.78 -17.62
N ILE A 103 -8.30 -12.48 -18.05
CA ILE A 103 -9.67 -11.99 -17.93
C ILE A 103 -10.11 -11.92 -16.46
N ILE A 104 -9.82 -12.96 -15.67
CA ILE A 104 -10.15 -12.99 -14.22
C ILE A 104 -9.42 -11.86 -13.49
N ASP A 105 -8.12 -11.69 -13.77
CA ASP A 105 -7.30 -10.62 -13.21
C ASP A 105 -7.82 -9.23 -13.61
N LEU A 106 -8.19 -9.04 -14.88
CA LEU A 106 -8.78 -7.79 -15.37
C LEU A 106 -10.07 -7.42 -14.61
N ILE A 107 -10.95 -8.39 -14.38
CA ILE A 107 -12.21 -8.19 -13.63
C ILE A 107 -11.90 -7.81 -12.17
N LEU A 108 -10.94 -8.48 -11.52
CA LEU A 108 -10.55 -8.18 -10.13
C LEU A 108 -9.90 -6.80 -9.96
N ILE A 109 -9.07 -6.38 -10.93
CA ILE A 109 -8.47 -5.05 -10.95
C ILE A 109 -9.56 -3.99 -11.17
N ILE A 110 -10.46 -4.17 -12.14
CA ILE A 110 -11.55 -3.22 -12.43
C ILE A 110 -12.49 -3.07 -11.23
N THR A 111 -12.79 -4.17 -10.53
CA THR A 111 -13.63 -4.15 -9.34
C THR A 111 -12.93 -3.55 -8.11
N GLY A 112 -11.63 -3.23 -8.19
CA GLY A 112 -10.86 -2.63 -7.09
C GLY A 112 -10.70 -3.53 -5.87
N SER A 113 -11.12 -4.79 -5.98
CA SER A 113 -11.01 -5.82 -4.92
C SER A 113 -9.73 -6.64 -5.05
N PHE A 114 -8.81 -6.21 -5.93
CA PHE A 114 -7.49 -6.81 -6.04
C PHE A 114 -6.68 -6.47 -4.79
N LYS A 115 -6.42 -7.50 -3.97
CA LYS A 115 -5.60 -7.41 -2.76
C LYS A 115 -4.19 -7.85 -3.13
N ASP A 116 -3.20 -7.07 -2.73
CA ASP A 116 -1.81 -7.52 -2.77
C ASP A 116 -1.58 -8.65 -1.75
N SER A 117 -0.46 -9.37 -1.89
CA SER A 117 -0.03 -10.45 -0.97
C SER A 117 0.02 -10.03 0.51
N GLU A 118 0.09 -8.72 0.78
CA GLU A 118 0.08 -8.11 2.11
C GLU A 118 -1.32 -7.76 2.64
N GLY A 119 -2.39 -8.12 1.91
CA GLY A 119 -3.78 -7.89 2.30
C GLY A 119 -4.26 -6.44 2.16
N ASN A 120 -3.41 -5.56 1.63
CA ASN A 120 -3.72 -4.15 1.41
C ASN A 120 -4.49 -3.95 0.09
N PRO A 121 -5.53 -3.10 0.08
CA PRO A 121 -6.16 -2.66 -1.17
C PRO A 121 -5.22 -1.72 -1.93
N LEU A 122 -5.22 -1.82 -3.27
CA LEU A 122 -4.45 -0.95 -4.14
C LEU A 122 -4.87 0.52 -3.97
N VAL A 123 -3.89 1.42 -3.92
CA VAL A 123 -4.14 2.84 -3.64
C VAL A 123 -4.59 3.52 -4.92
N ARG A 124 -5.78 4.12 -4.88
CA ARG A 124 -6.31 4.94 -5.97
C ARG A 124 -5.88 6.38 -5.75
N LYS A 125 -4.74 6.77 -6.31
CA LYS A 125 -4.37 8.19 -6.44
C LYS A 125 -5.12 8.75 -7.66
N LEU A 126 -6.33 9.29 -7.45
CA LEU A 126 -6.99 10.18 -8.42
C LEU A 126 -6.73 11.63 -8.02
#